data_AF-A0A392MPN4-F1
#
_entry.id   AF-A0A392MPN4-F1
#
_cell.length_a   1.000
_cell.length_b   1.000
_cell.length_c   1.000
_cell.angle_alpha   90.00
_cell.angle_beta   90.00
_cell.angle_gamma   90.00
#
_symmetry.space_group_name_H-M   'P 1'
#
loop_
_entity.id
_entity.type
_entity.pdbx_description
1 polymer ?
#
loop_
_entity_poly.entity_id
_entity_poly.type
_entity_poly.pdbx_seq_one_letter_code
_entity_poly.pdbx_strand_id
1 'polypeptide(L)'
;MTFDRETNYLVLQESSKHGPRRNIRLLKADYIKDFTFLGQGQDPLHSHDCSLDLNALQSREELAIRQAEADAERIGVGVTTEAQNIFDALSKT
;
A
#
# COMPACT_ATOMS: atom_id res chain seq x y z
N MET A 1 4.48 17.80 4.42
CA MET A 1 4.82 19.05 3.74
C MET A 1 6.03 18.77 2.87
N THR A 2 6.05 19.22 1.62
CA THR A 2 7.21 19.09 0.76
C THR A 2 7.45 20.40 0.00
N PHE A 3 8.66 20.60 -0.49
CA PHE A 3 9.07 21.80 -1.21
C PHE A 3 9.74 21.38 -2.51
N ASP A 4 9.26 21.92 -3.63
CA ASP A 4 9.89 21.75 -4.93
C ASP A 4 10.79 22.95 -5.23
N ARG A 5 12.08 22.66 -5.42
CA ARG A 5 13.11 23.66 -5.68
C ARG A 5 13.04 24.20 -7.11
N GLU A 6 12.67 23.39 -8.09
CA GLU A 6 12.70 23.81 -9.49
C GLU A 6 11.56 24.80 -9.80
N THR A 7 10.37 24.49 -9.31
CA THR A 7 9.18 25.34 -9.53
C THR A 7 8.94 26.37 -8.42
N ASN A 8 9.72 26.29 -7.34
CA ASN A 8 9.62 27.13 -6.14
C ASN A 8 8.23 27.08 -5.48
N TYR A 9 7.62 25.89 -5.44
CA TYR A 9 6.33 25.67 -4.79
C TYR A 9 6.48 24.92 -3.47
N LEU A 10 5.80 25.42 -2.45
CA LEU A 10 5.54 24.73 -1.20
C LEU A 10 4.23 23.95 -1.31
N VAL A 11 4.27 22.66 -1.02
CA VAL A 11 3.11 21.76 -1.04
C VAL A 11 2.72 21.39 0.38
N LEU A 12 1.52 21.81 0.76
CA LEU A 12 0.92 21.56 2.07
C LEU A 12 -0.22 20.56 1.92
N GLN A 13 -0.19 19.52 2.75
CA GLN A 13 -1.35 18.65 2.95
C GLN A 13 -2.10 19.15 4.18
N GLU A 14 -3.36 19.53 3.99
CA GLU A 14 -4.21 19.98 5.10
C GLU A 14 -4.79 18.77 5.83
N SER A 15 -4.76 18.82 7.16
CA SER A 15 -5.47 17.84 7.98
C SER A 15 -6.97 18.14 7.92
N SER A 16 -7.75 17.19 7.37
CA SER A 16 -9.20 17.23 7.49
C SER A 16 -9.57 16.70 8.89
N LYS A 17 -10.44 17.40 9.62
CA LYS A 17 -10.91 16.96 10.95
C LYS A 17 -11.84 15.75 10.87
N HIS A 18 -12.32 15.37 9.68
CA HIS A 18 -13.16 14.20 9.46
C HIS A 18 -13.13 13.74 8.00
N GLY A 19 -12.74 12.49 7.78
CA GLY A 19 -12.92 11.77 6.51
C GLY A 19 -11.65 11.51 5.70
N PRO A 20 -11.71 10.59 4.71
CA PRO A 20 -10.55 10.16 3.92
C PRO A 20 -10.07 11.23 2.93
N ARG A 21 -10.86 12.28 2.70
CA ARG A 21 -10.52 13.37 1.79
C ARG A 21 -9.43 14.25 2.40
N ARG A 22 -8.31 14.36 1.68
CA ARG A 22 -7.18 15.23 2.00
C ARG A 22 -7.12 16.35 0.98
N ASN A 23 -7.02 17.60 1.45
CA ASN A 23 -6.81 18.74 0.56
C ASN A 23 -5.31 19.00 0.43
N ILE A 24 -4.87 19.29 -0.79
CA ILE A 24 -3.50 19.66 -1.09
C ILE A 24 -3.52 21.12 -1.54
N ARG A 25 -2.68 21.94 -0.90
CA ARG A 25 -2.50 23.35 -1.25
C ARG A 25 -1.09 23.55 -1.81
N LEU A 26 -1.01 24.20 -2.96
CA LEU A 26 0.24 24.59 -3.59
C LEU A 26 0.41 26.10 -3.41
N LEU A 27 1.52 26.51 -2.82
CA LEU A 27 1.86 27.91 -2.57
C LEU A 27 3.15 28.25 -3.29
N LYS A 28 3.14 29.28 -4.13
CA LYS A 28 4.36 29.77 -4.76
C LYS A 28 5.17 30.53 -3.71
N ALA A 29 6.40 30.09 -3.45
CA ALA A 29 7.21 30.59 -2.35
C ALA A 29 7.59 32.08 -2.53
N ASP A 30 7.61 32.57 -3.76
CA ASP A 30 7.84 34.00 -4.08
C ASP A 30 6.88 34.96 -3.36
N TYR A 31 5.67 34.51 -3.02
CA TYR A 31 4.66 35.33 -2.34
C TYR A 31 4.62 35.12 -0.82
N ILE A 32 5.50 34.29 -0.26
CA ILE A 32 5.60 34.07 1.18
C ILE A 32 6.51 35.14 1.75
N LYS A 33 5.93 36.11 2.46
CA LYS A 33 6.67 37.20 3.09
C LYS A 33 7.42 36.74 4.33
N ASP A 34 6.73 36.02 5.22
CA ASP A 34 7.24 35.58 6.51
C ASP A 34 6.67 34.18 6.81
N PHE A 35 7.44 33.35 7.52
CA PHE A 35 6.97 32.07 8.04
C PHE A 35 7.63 31.80 9.40
N THR A 36 6.99 30.96 10.21
CA THR A 36 7.50 30.58 11.53
C THR A 36 7.51 29.07 11.65
N PHE A 37 8.61 28.53 12.19
CA PHE A 37 8.71 27.10 12.47
C PHE A 37 7.89 26.77 13.72
N LEU A 38 6.83 25.97 13.54
CA LEU A 38 5.93 25.54 14.64
C LEU A 38 6.37 24.23 15.31
N GLY A 39 7.33 23.51 14.72
CA GLY A 39 7.79 22.22 15.20
C GLY A 39 7.91 21.19 14.09
N GLN A 40 8.50 20.05 14.43
CA GLN A 40 8.59 18.88 13.57
C GLN A 40 7.38 17.97 13.83
N GLY A 41 6.59 17.69 12.81
CA GLY A 41 5.54 16.67 12.89
C GLY A 41 6.14 15.27 12.92
N GLN A 42 5.38 14.29 13.39
CA GLN A 42 5.75 12.88 13.20
C GLN A 42 5.86 12.60 11.71
N ASP A 43 7.03 12.14 11.28
CA ASP A 43 7.22 11.61 9.94
C ASP A 43 6.74 10.15 9.93
N PRO A 44 5.66 9.83 9.20
CA PRO A 44 5.13 8.47 9.14
C PRO A 44 6.10 7.48 8.49
N LEU A 45 7.18 7.96 7.86
CA LEU A 45 8.25 7.15 7.29
C LEU A 45 9.47 7.05 8.20
N HIS A 46 9.41 7.58 9.43
CA HIS A 46 10.49 7.40 10.38
C HIS A 46 10.69 5.91 10.68
N SER A 47 11.94 5.46 10.56
CA SER A 47 12.34 4.05 10.67
C SER A 47 12.00 3.41 12.02
N HIS A 48 11.83 4.21 13.07
CA HIS A 48 11.43 3.72 14.40
C HIS A 48 9.92 3.43 14.51
N ASP A 49 9.09 4.11 13.71
CA ASP A 49 7.64 3.93 13.67
C ASP A 49 7.20 2.95 12.58
N CYS A 50 8.09 2.64 11.63
CA CYS A 50 7.90 1.62 10.60
C CYS A 50 8.26 0.23 11.14
N SER A 51 7.56 -0.23 12.19
CA SER A 51 7.72 -1.60 12.68
C SER A 51 6.97 -2.56 11.76
N LEU A 52 7.70 -3.38 11.01
CA LEU A 52 7.13 -4.51 10.29
C LEU A 52 6.93 -5.68 11.24
N ASP A 53 5.70 -6.19 11.34
CA ASP A 53 5.45 -7.45 12.05
C ASP A 53 5.92 -8.63 11.18
N LEU A 54 7.14 -9.06 11.44
CA LEU A 54 7.75 -10.19 10.73
C LEU A 54 6.97 -11.49 10.93
N ASN A 55 6.33 -11.68 12.09
CA ASN A 55 5.57 -12.90 12.36
C ASN A 55 4.27 -12.94 11.54
N ALA A 56 3.57 -11.80 11.44
CA ALA A 56 2.41 -11.68 10.55
C ALA A 56 2.80 -11.89 9.08
N LEU A 57 3.96 -11.37 8.65
CA LEU A 57 4.46 -11.58 7.29
C LEU A 57 4.78 -13.05 7.01
N GLN A 58 5.51 -13.72 7.90
CA GLN A 58 5.83 -15.15 7.79
C GLN A 58 4.57 -16.02 7.82
N SER A 59 3.63 -15.73 8.71
CA SER A 59 2.36 -16.47 8.78
C SER A 59 1.56 -16.36 7.48
N ARG A 60 1.55 -15.16 6.86
CA ARG A 60 0.90 -14.94 5.57
C ARG A 60 1.62 -15.65 4.42
N GLU A 61 2.95 -15.69 4.46
CA GLU A 61 3.76 -16.44 3.50
C GLU A 61 3.49 -17.94 3.59
N GLU A 62 3.51 -18.53 4.78
CA GLU A 62 3.23 -19.95 4.99
C GLU A 62 1.81 -20.35 4.55
N LEU A 63 0.83 -19.48 4.74
CA LEU A 63 -0.53 -19.70 4.25
C LEU A 63 -0.59 -19.67 2.72
N ALA A 64 0.13 -18.73 2.09
CA ALA A 64 0.19 -18.62 0.63
C ALA A 64 0.88 -19.84 0.00
N ILE A 65 1.97 -20.34 0.62
CA ILE A 65 2.67 -21.55 0.17
C ILE A 65 1.75 -22.76 0.28
N ARG A 66 1.13 -23.00 1.44
CA ARG A 66 0.20 -24.13 1.64
C ARG A 66 -0.97 -24.10 0.66
N GLN A 67 -1.51 -22.92 0.38
CA GLN A 67 -2.58 -22.77 -0.61
C GLN A 67 -2.09 -23.13 -2.02
N ALA A 68 -0.91 -22.66 -2.42
CA ALA A 68 -0.33 -22.96 -3.72
C ALA A 68 -0.01 -24.46 -3.88
N GLU A 69 0.46 -25.12 -2.82
CA GLU A 69 0.68 -26.57 -2.79
C GLU A 69 -0.64 -27.34 -2.97
N ALA A 70 -1.67 -26.99 -2.21
CA ALA A 70 -2.99 -27.60 -2.35
C ALA A 70 -3.59 -27.41 -3.74
N ASP A 71 -3.42 -26.22 -4.33
CA ASP A 71 -3.90 -25.92 -5.68
C ASP A 71 -3.13 -26.70 -6.76
N ALA A 72 -1.83 -26.95 -6.56
CA ALA A 72 -1.01 -27.76 -7.44
C ALA A 72 -1.36 -29.26 -7.35
N GLU A 73 -1.59 -29.78 -6.14
CA GLU A 73 -2.01 -31.18 -5.91
C GLU A 73 -3.40 -31.48 -6.50
N ARG A 74 -4.27 -30.47 -6.58
CA ARG A 74 -5.61 -30.59 -7.16
C ARG A 74 -5.58 -30.86 -8.67
N ILE A 75 -4.57 -30.37 -9.39
CA ILE A 75 -4.45 -30.56 -10.84
C ILE A 75 -3.64 -31.85 -11.09
N GLY A 76 -4.28 -32.85 -11.68
CA GLY A 76 -3.61 -34.10 -12.03
C GLY A 76 -2.41 -33.91 -12.97
N VAL A 77 -1.40 -34.77 -12.88
CA VAL A 77 -0.20 -34.71 -13.74
C VAL A 77 -0.61 -34.76 -15.23
N GLY A 78 -0.22 -33.74 -15.99
CA GLY A 78 -0.54 -33.62 -17.42
C GLY A 78 -1.91 -32.98 -17.73
N VAL A 79 -2.66 -32.55 -16.71
CA VAL A 79 -3.93 -31.84 -16.86
C VAL A 79 -3.66 -30.34 -16.90
N THR A 80 -4.27 -29.64 -17.86
CA THR A 80 -4.23 -28.17 -17.91
C THR A 80 -5.26 -27.56 -16.96
N THR A 81 -5.05 -26.32 -16.53
CA THR A 81 -6.01 -25.58 -15.69
C THR A 81 -7.40 -25.54 -16.32
N GLU A 82 -7.48 -25.33 -17.65
CA GLU A 82 -8.74 -25.33 -18.38
C GLU A 82 -9.46 -26.69 -18.30
N ALA A 83 -8.72 -27.80 -18.46
CA ALA A 83 -9.29 -29.14 -18.39
C ALA A 83 -9.80 -29.49 -16.98
N GLN A 84 -9.06 -29.11 -15.93
CA GLN A 84 -9.51 -29.29 -14.55
C GLN A 84 -10.77 -28.46 -14.25
N ASN A 85 -10.85 -27.21 -14.73
CA ASN A 85 -12.02 -26.35 -14.55
C ASN A 85 -13.27 -26.92 -15.23
N ILE A 86 -13.13 -27.53 -16.41
CA ILE A 86 -14.23 -28.21 -17.10
C ILE A 86 -14.71 -29.42 -16.28
N PHE A 87 -13.79 -30.24 -15.78
CA PHE A 87 -14.14 -31.39 -14.94
C PHE A 87 -14.87 -30.98 -13.65
N ASP A 88 -14.38 -29.96 -12.94
CA ASP A 88 -14.98 -29.47 -11.71
C ASP A 88 -16.39 -28.89 -11.92
N ALA A 89 -16.66 -28.32 -13.11
CA ALA A 89 -17.99 -27.81 -13.47
C ALA A 89 -18.97 -28.95 -13.78
N LEU A 90 -18.50 -30.02 -14.42
CA LEU A 90 -19.31 -31.18 -14.81
C LEU A 90 -19.54 -32.17 -13.67
N SER A 91 -18.60 -32.30 -12.72
CA SER A 91 -18.74 -33.24 -11.58
C SER A 91 -19.75 -32.79 -10.52
N LYS A 92 -20.25 -31.55 -10.60
CA LYS A 92 -21.22 -30.96 -9.67
C LYS A 92 -22.69 -31.15 -10.10
N THR A 93 -22.95 -31.90 -11.18
CA THR A 93 -24.30 -32.31 -11.63
C THR A 93 -24.60 -33.73 -11.21
#